data_AF-A0A520FT29-F1
#
_entry.id   AF-A0A520FT29-F1
#
_cell.length_a   1.000
_cell.length_b   1.000
_cell.length_c   1.000
_cell.angle_alpha   90.00
_cell.angle_beta   90.00
_cell.angle_gamma   90.00
#
_symmetry.space_group_name_H-M   'P 1'
#
loop_
_entity.id
_entity.type
_entity.pdbx_description
1 polymer ?
#
loop_
_entity_poly.entity_id
_entity_poly.type
_entity_poly.pdbx_seq_one_letter_code
_entity_poly.pdbx_strand_id
1 'polypeptide(L)'
;MPLRPLTLLTTLLHLYIGMRLLPALATLTPGWPVVLLLLAVSVVTMPLPFIGLRSASKPVADSWKWIGLLSMGWFSSMFVLTLVRDVALMLAWATAGLAGLAVDWPQVTAWSAAGVPLLATGTSLIGFVNARRTARVRRVDVPIAGLPAALQGFTIAQLSDIHVGPTIKGGYIHRIVEAVNKLGADVVA
;
A
#
# COMPACT_ATOMS: atom_id res chain seq x y z
N MET A 1 25.00 -3.67 -3.44
CA MET A 1 23.87 -3.40 -4.37
C MET A 1 24.07 -2.02 -4.99
N PRO A 2 23.99 -1.86 -6.31
CA PRO A 2 24.15 -0.54 -6.92
C PRO A 2 22.90 0.29 -6.58
N LEU A 3 23.03 1.24 -5.65
CA LEU A 3 21.93 2.14 -5.25
C LEU A 3 21.55 3.12 -6.39
N ARG A 4 22.48 3.38 -7.31
CA ARG A 4 22.35 4.31 -8.44
C ARG A 4 21.14 4.03 -9.36
N PRO A 5 20.93 2.81 -9.89
CA PRO A 5 19.77 2.52 -10.73
C PRO A 5 18.45 2.67 -9.97
N LEU A 6 18.40 2.29 -8.69
CA LEU A 6 17.18 2.44 -7.89
C LEU A 6 16.84 3.92 -7.67
N THR A 7 17.84 4.73 -7.28
CA THR A 7 17.62 6.18 -7.10
C THR A 7 17.22 6.85 -8.40
N LEU A 8 17.84 6.48 -9.52
CA LEU A 8 17.49 7.01 -10.85
C LEU A 8 16.05 6.67 -11.19
N LEU A 9 15.68 5.39 -11.07
CA LEU A 9 14.32 4.92 -11.33
C LEU A 9 13.31 5.68 -10.46
N THR A 10 13.52 5.76 -9.15
CA THR A 10 12.60 6.46 -8.24
C THR A 10 12.48 7.94 -8.61
N THR A 11 13.58 8.61 -8.95
CA THR A 11 13.55 10.02 -9.37
C THR A 11 12.74 10.19 -10.65
N LEU A 12 12.97 9.35 -11.67
CA LEU A 12 12.20 9.39 -12.91
C LEU A 12 10.71 9.17 -12.67
N LEU A 13 10.35 8.26 -11.76
CA LEU A 13 8.95 8.02 -11.40
C LEU A 13 8.32 9.21 -10.66
N HIS A 14 9.04 9.90 -9.76
CA HIS A 14 8.55 11.13 -9.13
C HIS A 14 8.34 12.24 -10.16
N LEU A 15 9.29 12.41 -11.09
CA LEU A 15 9.18 13.38 -12.18
C LEU A 15 7.98 13.05 -13.07
N TYR A 16 7.79 11.79 -13.43
CA TYR A 16 6.63 11.34 -14.21
C TYR A 16 5.31 11.69 -13.51
N ILE A 17 5.14 11.35 -12.23
CA ILE A 17 3.92 11.70 -11.47
C ILE A 17 3.73 13.22 -11.42
N GLY A 18 4.79 13.96 -11.12
CA GLY A 18 4.77 15.43 -11.05
C GLY A 18 4.32 16.07 -12.36
N MET A 19 4.91 15.65 -13.49
CA MET A 19 4.56 16.13 -14.83
C MET A 19 3.12 15.79 -15.23
N ARG A 20 2.61 14.64 -14.80
CA ARG A 20 1.25 14.17 -15.16
C ARG A 20 0.13 14.79 -14.34
N LEU A 21 0.40 15.14 -13.08
CA LEU A 21 -0.64 15.59 -12.14
C LEU A 21 -0.58 17.09 -11.86
N LEU A 22 0.61 17.67 -11.63
CA LEU A 22 0.72 19.04 -11.11
C LEU A 22 0.16 20.11 -12.06
N PRO A 23 0.44 20.09 -13.39
CA PRO A 23 -0.13 21.09 -14.30
C PRO A 23 -1.66 21.04 -14.35
N ALA A 24 -2.23 19.84 -14.35
CA ALA A 24 -3.68 19.62 -14.37
C ALA A 24 -4.36 19.99 -13.04
N LEU A 25 -3.66 19.81 -11.91
CA LEU A 25 -4.13 20.29 -10.61
C LEU A 25 -4.11 21.82 -10.52
N ALA A 26 -3.07 22.46 -11.08
CA ALA A 26 -2.92 23.90 -11.06
C ALA A 26 -4.04 24.64 -11.80
N THR A 27 -4.66 24.01 -12.81
CA THR A 27 -5.85 24.56 -13.48
C THR A 27 -7.13 24.41 -12.68
N LEU A 28 -7.18 23.49 -11.70
CA LEU A 28 -8.37 23.20 -10.90
C LEU A 28 -8.39 23.93 -9.55
N THR A 29 -7.23 24.00 -8.88
CA THR A 29 -7.14 24.47 -7.51
C THR A 29 -5.78 25.10 -7.20
N PRO A 30 -5.72 26.18 -6.39
CA PRO A 30 -4.45 26.71 -5.89
C PRO A 30 -3.74 25.77 -4.91
N GLY A 31 -4.39 24.67 -4.48
CA GLY A 31 -3.84 23.68 -3.55
C GLY A 31 -2.81 22.70 -4.16
N TRP A 32 -2.53 22.77 -5.46
CA TRP A 32 -1.55 21.91 -6.12
C TRP A 32 -0.14 21.87 -5.48
N PRO A 33 0.38 22.95 -4.83
CA PRO A 33 1.70 22.91 -4.18
C PRO A 33 1.76 21.92 -3.01
N VAL A 34 0.62 21.57 -2.41
CA VAL A 34 0.57 20.55 -1.34
C VAL A 34 0.97 19.19 -1.89
N VAL A 35 0.49 18.82 -3.08
CA VAL A 35 0.86 17.54 -3.72
C VAL A 35 2.34 17.54 -4.10
N LEU A 36 2.87 18.67 -4.61
CA LEU A 36 4.30 18.82 -4.88
C LEU A 36 5.13 18.65 -3.60
N LEU A 37 4.73 19.29 -2.50
CA LEU A 37 5.41 19.17 -1.21
C LEU A 37 5.40 17.72 -0.71
N LEU A 38 4.25 17.04 -0.79
CA LEU A 38 4.16 15.63 -0.38
C LEU A 38 5.06 14.72 -1.24
N LEU A 39 5.15 14.96 -2.54
CA LEU A 39 6.09 14.25 -3.42
C LEU A 39 7.55 14.56 -3.07
N ALA A 40 7.87 15.82 -2.73
CA ALA A 40 9.23 16.17 -2.31
C ALA A 40 9.59 15.50 -0.96
N VAL A 41 8.66 15.48 -0.01
CA VAL A 41 8.81 14.76 1.26
C VAL A 41 8.97 13.26 1.01
N SER A 42 8.25 12.68 0.04
CA SER A 42 8.39 11.25 -0.24
C SER A 42 9.80 10.88 -0.74
N VAL A 43 10.40 11.71 -1.60
CA VAL A 43 11.79 11.52 -2.07
C VAL A 43 12.77 11.40 -0.89
N VAL A 44 12.65 12.28 0.10
CA VAL A 44 13.56 12.33 1.26
C VAL A 44 13.32 11.18 2.24
N THR A 45 12.07 10.74 2.37
CA THR A 45 11.65 9.79 3.41
C THR A 45 11.73 8.32 2.96
N MET A 46 11.56 8.01 1.67
CA MET A 46 11.61 6.62 1.17
C MET A 46 12.92 5.87 1.46
N PRO A 47 14.12 6.50 1.49
CA PRO A 47 15.37 5.80 1.83
C PRO A 47 15.54 5.50 3.33
N LEU A 48 14.78 6.16 4.21
CA LEU A 48 14.94 6.08 5.67
C LEU A 48 14.90 4.66 6.26
N PRO A 49 14.06 3.70 5.78
CA PRO A 49 14.03 2.35 6.34
C PRO A 49 15.36 1.62 6.18
N PHE A 50 16.11 1.93 5.12
CA PHE A 50 17.40 1.31 4.80
C PHE A 50 18.55 1.98 5.55
N ILE A 51 18.47 3.29 5.77
CA ILE A 51 19.48 4.07 6.51
C ILE A 51 19.35 3.81 8.02
N GLY A 52 18.13 3.69 8.54
CA GLY A 52 17.83 3.45 9.95
C GLY A 52 18.33 2.10 10.50
N LEU A 53 18.80 1.19 9.64
CA LEU A 53 19.50 -0.04 10.04
C LEU A 53 20.86 0.23 10.73
N ARG A 54 21.40 1.45 10.60
CA ARG A 54 22.69 1.87 11.18
C ARG A 54 22.56 2.77 12.41
N SER A 55 21.35 3.06 12.88
CA SER A 55 21.13 3.94 14.03
C SER A 55 21.34 3.19 15.36
N ALA A 56 22.05 3.83 16.29
CA ALA A 56 22.32 3.29 17.62
C ALA A 56 21.09 3.29 18.55
N SER A 57 20.08 4.14 18.29
CA SER A 57 18.88 4.25 19.13
C SER A 57 17.66 3.57 18.49
N LYS A 58 17.14 2.54 19.18
CA LYS A 58 15.99 1.74 18.73
C LYS A 58 14.70 2.55 18.45
N PRO A 59 14.29 3.54 19.29
CA PRO A 59 13.04 4.27 19.07
C PRO A 59 13.06 5.17 17.83
N VAL A 60 14.18 5.86 17.58
CA VAL A 60 14.34 6.74 16.42
C VAL A 60 14.39 5.92 15.13
N ALA A 61 15.11 4.79 15.17
CA ALA A 61 15.18 3.84 14.06
C ALA A 61 13.80 3.31 13.67
N ASP A 62 12.92 3.04 14.64
CA ASP A 62 11.56 2.56 14.38
C ASP A 62 10.67 3.63 13.74
N SER A 63 10.70 4.86 14.25
CA SER A 63 9.94 5.97 13.65
C SER A 63 10.38 6.26 12.21
N TRP A 64 11.68 6.29 11.94
CA TRP A 64 12.21 6.49 10.58
C TRP A 64 11.79 5.39 9.61
N LYS A 65 11.81 4.13 10.07
CA LYS A 65 11.33 2.99 9.27
C LYS A 65 9.85 3.14 8.94
N TRP A 66 9.00 3.50 9.90
CA TRP A 66 7.58 3.69 9.65
C TRP A 66 7.29 4.82 8.66
N ILE A 67 7.96 5.96 8.84
CA ILE A 67 7.81 7.11 7.93
C ILE A 67 8.19 6.70 6.50
N GLY A 68 9.31 6.01 6.32
CA GLY A 68 9.72 5.56 5.00
C GLY A 68 8.82 4.49 4.40
N LEU A 69 8.36 3.51 5.18
CA LEU A 69 7.45 2.47 4.70
C LEU A 69 6.09 3.05 4.27
N LEU A 70 5.54 3.98 5.04
CA LEU A 70 4.31 4.69 4.68
C LEU A 70 4.50 5.53 3.42
N SER A 71 5.62 6.24 3.32
CA SER A 71 6.00 7.02 2.15
C SER A 71 6.12 6.14 0.90
N MET A 72 6.77 4.98 1.00
CA MET A 72 6.90 4.00 -0.09
C MET A 72 5.53 3.45 -0.53
N GLY A 73 4.65 3.10 0.41
CA GLY A 73 3.30 2.61 0.11
C GLY A 73 2.41 3.67 -0.56
N TRP A 74 2.47 4.91 -0.06
CA TRP A 74 1.73 6.03 -0.64
C TRP A 74 2.26 6.41 -2.03
N PHE A 75 3.57 6.50 -2.19
CA PHE A 75 4.21 6.73 -3.49
C PHE A 75 3.87 5.64 -4.51
N SER A 76 3.89 4.37 -4.10
CA SER A 76 3.51 3.25 -4.96
C SER A 76 2.04 3.37 -5.41
N SER A 77 1.13 3.73 -4.51
CA SER A 77 -0.27 3.98 -4.85
C SER A 77 -0.43 5.15 -5.82
N MET A 78 0.26 6.27 -5.58
CA MET A 78 0.31 7.43 -6.49
C MET A 78 0.77 7.02 -7.89
N PHE A 79 1.84 6.24 -7.99
CA PHE A 79 2.38 5.78 -9.27
C PHE A 79 1.39 4.90 -10.03
N VAL A 80 0.87 3.85 -9.38
CA VAL A 80 -0.06 2.90 -10.01
C VAL A 80 -1.33 3.61 -10.46
N LEU A 81 -1.90 4.48 -9.61
CA LEU A 81 -3.10 5.24 -9.97
C LEU A 81 -2.85 6.25 -11.08
N THR A 82 -1.65 6.85 -11.16
CA THR A 82 -1.27 7.71 -12.29
C THR A 82 -1.19 6.92 -13.60
N LEU A 83 -0.60 5.72 -13.59
CA LEU A 83 -0.58 4.83 -14.75
C LEU A 83 -1.98 4.41 -15.17
N VAL A 84 -2.82 3.99 -14.23
CA VAL A 84 -4.21 3.62 -14.49
C VAL A 84 -4.99 4.80 -15.06
N ARG A 85 -4.81 6.01 -14.51
CA ARG A 85 -5.39 7.24 -15.04
C ARG A 85 -4.96 7.48 -16.49
N ASP A 86 -3.68 7.40 -16.79
CA ASP A 86 -3.17 7.64 -18.15
C ASP A 86 -3.75 6.65 -19.16
N VAL A 87 -3.80 5.35 -18.81
CA VAL A 87 -4.44 4.32 -19.64
C VAL A 87 -5.93 4.59 -19.81
N ALA A 88 -6.64 4.94 -18.74
CA ALA A 88 -8.06 5.26 -18.80
C ALA A 88 -8.36 6.49 -19.67
N LEU A 89 -7.56 7.56 -19.56
CA LEU A 89 -7.69 8.74 -20.40
C LEU A 89 -7.40 8.44 -21.88
N MET A 90 -6.40 7.61 -22.16
CA MET A 90 -6.07 7.17 -23.53
C MET A 90 -7.23 6.38 -24.15
N LEU A 91 -7.81 5.44 -23.39
CA LEU A 91 -8.97 4.65 -23.84
C LEU A 91 -10.22 5.54 -24.02
N ALA A 92 -10.46 6.47 -23.09
CA ALA A 92 -11.57 7.41 -23.19
C ALA A 92 -11.42 8.30 -24.43
N TRP A 93 -10.20 8.75 -24.74
CA TRP A 93 -9.92 9.57 -25.91
C TRP A 93 -10.17 8.81 -27.22
N ALA A 94 -9.68 7.58 -27.31
CA ALA A 94 -9.88 6.74 -28.49
C ALA A 94 -11.38 6.45 -28.72
N THR A 95 -12.10 6.09 -27.66
CA THR A 95 -13.54 5.78 -27.76
C THR A 95 -14.39 7.00 -28.08
N ALA A 96 -14.11 8.16 -27.47
CA ALA A 96 -14.79 9.41 -27.80
C ALA A 96 -14.55 9.85 -29.26
N GLY A 97 -13.32 9.70 -29.75
CA GLY A 97 -12.97 9.97 -31.15
C GLY A 97 -13.72 9.09 -32.14
N LEU A 98 -13.82 7.79 -31.85
CA LEU A 98 -14.58 6.84 -32.67
C LEU A 98 -16.10 7.11 -32.64
N ALA A 99 -16.62 7.57 -31.50
CA ALA A 99 -18.04 7.87 -31.32
C ALA A 99 -18.43 9.30 -31.74
N GLY A 100 -17.47 10.14 -32.15
CA GLY A 100 -17.72 11.54 -32.50
C GLY A 100 -18.20 12.40 -31.33
N LEU A 101 -17.86 12.04 -30.09
CA LEU A 101 -18.30 12.76 -28.89
C LEU A 101 -17.40 13.97 -28.62
N ALA A 102 -18.02 15.12 -28.38
CA ALA A 102 -17.32 16.30 -27.87
C ALA A 102 -17.12 16.15 -26.35
N VAL A 103 -15.84 16.07 -25.92
CA VAL A 103 -15.46 15.93 -24.51
C VAL A 103 -14.61 17.13 -24.10
N ASP A 104 -14.92 17.72 -22.95
CA ASP A 104 -14.08 18.74 -22.30
C ASP A 104 -12.84 18.06 -21.66
N TRP A 105 -11.82 17.82 -22.49
CA TRP A 105 -10.57 17.19 -22.07
C TRP A 105 -9.83 17.97 -20.96
N PRO A 106 -9.75 19.31 -20.98
CA PRO A 106 -9.21 20.08 -19.87
C PRO A 106 -9.89 19.74 -18.54
N GLN A 107 -11.22 19.76 -18.49
CA GLN A 107 -11.97 19.47 -17.27
C GLN A 107 -11.78 18.01 -16.81
N VAL A 108 -11.88 17.04 -17.72
CA VAL A 108 -11.66 15.61 -17.41
C VAL A 108 -10.24 15.35 -16.89
N THR A 109 -9.24 15.98 -17.50
CA THR A 109 -7.84 15.83 -17.11
C THR A 109 -7.59 16.42 -15.71
N ALA A 110 -8.17 17.59 -15.43
CA ALA A 110 -8.07 18.27 -14.14
C ALA A 110 -8.69 17.47 -13.00
N TRP A 111 -9.95 17.01 -13.16
CA TRP A 111 -10.63 16.23 -12.12
C TRP A 111 -10.01 14.85 -11.90
N SER A 112 -9.61 14.17 -12.98
CA SER A 112 -8.90 12.89 -12.83
C SER A 112 -7.55 13.06 -12.12
N ALA A 113 -6.84 14.17 -12.33
CA ALA A 113 -5.61 14.46 -11.61
C ALA A 113 -5.84 14.66 -10.11
N ALA A 114 -6.94 15.33 -9.73
CA ALA A 114 -7.36 15.49 -8.34
C ALA A 114 -7.79 14.17 -7.67
N GLY A 115 -8.38 13.25 -8.44
CA GLY A 115 -8.75 11.93 -7.96
C GLY A 115 -7.55 11.09 -7.49
N VAL A 116 -6.40 11.19 -8.16
CA VAL A 116 -5.21 10.37 -7.86
C VAL A 116 -4.71 10.53 -6.41
N PRO A 117 -4.35 11.73 -5.90
CA PRO A 117 -3.87 11.88 -4.52
C PRO A 117 -4.92 11.52 -3.48
N LEU A 118 -6.21 11.77 -3.75
CA LEU A 118 -7.30 11.39 -2.86
C LEU A 118 -7.41 9.87 -2.74
N LEU A 119 -7.46 9.18 -3.88
CA LEU A 119 -7.53 7.72 -3.94
C LEU A 119 -6.27 7.08 -3.36
N ALA A 120 -5.07 7.57 -3.70
CA ALA A 120 -3.82 7.06 -3.18
C ALA A 120 -3.74 7.16 -1.65
N THR A 121 -4.22 8.29 -1.10
CA THR A 121 -4.29 8.49 0.36
C THR A 121 -5.31 7.55 0.99
N GLY A 122 -6.49 7.43 0.39
CA GLY A 122 -7.55 6.53 0.86
C GLY A 122 -7.13 5.06 0.85
N THR A 123 -6.56 4.57 -0.25
CA THR A 123 -6.07 3.18 -0.36
C THR A 123 -4.91 2.92 0.58
N SER A 124 -4.00 3.89 0.75
CA SER A 124 -2.88 3.76 1.72
C SER A 124 -3.37 3.68 3.15
N LEU A 125 -4.37 4.49 3.53
CA LEU A 125 -4.98 4.44 4.86
C LEU A 125 -5.70 3.10 5.09
N ILE A 126 -6.49 2.63 4.11
CA ILE A 126 -7.15 1.33 4.15
C ILE A 126 -6.11 0.21 4.30
N GLY A 127 -5.04 0.25 3.50
CA GLY A 127 -3.93 -0.70 3.55
C GLY A 127 -3.24 -0.70 4.91
N PHE A 128 -2.96 0.47 5.47
CA PHE A 128 -2.36 0.60 6.80
C PHE A 128 -3.28 0.02 7.89
N VAL A 129 -4.57 0.37 7.88
CA VAL A 129 -5.54 -0.16 8.84
C VAL A 129 -5.65 -1.68 8.73
N ASN A 130 -5.72 -2.23 7.51
CA ASN A 130 -5.77 -3.67 7.29
C ASN A 130 -4.49 -4.38 7.74
N ALA A 131 -3.32 -3.80 7.50
CA ALA A 131 -2.04 -4.35 7.96
C ALA A 131 -1.89 -4.33 9.49
N ARG A 132 -2.64 -3.47 10.20
CA ARG A 132 -2.61 -3.36 11.67
C ARG A 132 -3.71 -4.16 12.36
N ARG A 133 -4.75 -4.57 11.63
CA ARG A 133 -5.83 -5.42 12.15
C ARG A 133 -5.29 -6.82 12.44
N THR A 134 -5.78 -7.41 13.52
CA THR A 134 -5.51 -8.82 13.83
C THR A 134 -6.11 -9.69 12.71
N ALA A 135 -5.37 -10.71 12.27
CA ALA A 135 -5.82 -11.64 11.25
C ALA A 135 -7.18 -12.25 11.62
N ARG A 136 -8.08 -12.33 10.64
CA ARG A 136 -9.39 -12.97 10.83
C ARG A 136 -9.20 -14.48 10.84
N VAL A 137 -9.93 -15.16 11.73
CA VAL A 137 -9.99 -16.62 11.72
C VAL A 137 -10.83 -17.08 10.54
N ARG A 138 -10.23 -17.91 9.69
CA ARG A 138 -10.93 -18.59 8.59
C ARG A 138 -11.08 -20.06 8.97
N ARG A 139 -12.33 -20.54 9.08
CA ARG A 139 -12.62 -21.97 9.27
C ARG A 139 -12.68 -22.64 7.90
N VAL A 140 -11.99 -23.76 7.76
CA VAL A 140 -11.94 -24.55 6.53
C VAL A 140 -12.08 -26.01 6.95
N ASP A 141 -13.11 -26.68 6.41
CA ASP A 141 -13.26 -28.12 6.58
C ASP A 141 -12.40 -28.84 5.54
N VAL A 142 -11.47 -29.67 6.00
CA VAL A 142 -10.54 -30.40 5.15
C VAL A 142 -11.00 -31.85 5.05
N PRO A 143 -11.57 -32.30 3.91
CA PRO A 143 -12.02 -33.68 3.77
C PRO A 143 -10.81 -34.61 3.62
N ILE A 144 -10.71 -35.61 4.49
CA ILE A 144 -9.65 -36.63 4.44
C ILE A 144 -10.29 -37.99 4.17
N ALA A 145 -9.99 -38.58 3.02
CA ALA A 145 -10.46 -39.91 2.68
C ALA A 145 -9.86 -40.95 3.64
N GLY A 146 -10.71 -41.81 4.21
CA GLY A 146 -10.28 -42.83 5.16
C GLY A 146 -9.87 -42.29 6.54
N LEU A 147 -10.30 -41.08 6.91
CA LEU A 147 -9.99 -40.50 8.23
C LEU A 147 -10.52 -41.41 9.35
N PRO A 148 -9.65 -41.88 10.28
CA PRO A 148 -10.08 -42.67 11.42
C PRO A 148 -11.17 -41.97 12.24
N ALA A 149 -12.15 -42.73 12.73
CA ALA A 149 -13.29 -42.18 13.47
C ALA A 149 -12.88 -41.32 14.68
N ALA A 150 -11.77 -41.66 15.34
CA ALA A 150 -11.23 -40.92 16.48
C ALA A 150 -10.74 -39.49 16.13
N LEU A 151 -10.48 -39.20 14.85
CA LEU A 151 -10.03 -37.89 14.37
C LEU A 151 -11.16 -37.09 13.72
N GLN A 152 -12.38 -37.62 13.69
CA GLN A 152 -13.53 -36.88 13.16
C GLN A 152 -13.85 -35.71 14.08
N GLY A 153 -13.89 -34.50 13.52
CA GLY A 153 -14.05 -33.26 14.27
C GLY A 153 -12.77 -32.75 14.94
N PHE A 154 -11.61 -33.39 14.70
CA PHE A 154 -10.33 -32.89 15.18
C PHE A 154 -10.01 -31.54 14.52
N THR A 155 -9.63 -30.57 15.34
CA THR A 155 -9.41 -29.18 14.92
C THR A 155 -7.95 -28.78 15.04
N ILE A 156 -7.43 -28.13 13.99
CA ILE A 156 -6.07 -27.58 13.93
C ILE A 156 -6.16 -26.07 13.80
N ALA A 157 -5.55 -25.34 14.73
CA ALA A 157 -5.33 -23.91 14.59
C ALA A 157 -4.00 -23.68 13.84
N GLN A 158 -4.09 -23.43 12.54
CA GLN A 158 -2.91 -23.20 11.70
C GLN A 158 -2.49 -21.72 11.70
N LEU A 159 -1.22 -21.46 12.01
CA LEU A 159 -0.59 -20.14 11.95
C LEU A 159 0.56 -20.17 10.93
N SER A 160 0.50 -19.32 9.91
CA SER A 160 1.58 -19.18 8.93
C SER A 160 2.09 -17.75 8.81
N ASP A 161 3.34 -17.62 8.38
CA ASP A 161 3.97 -16.36 7.96
C ASP A 161 3.93 -15.20 8.97
N ILE A 162 3.94 -15.53 10.27
CA ILE A 162 4.06 -14.53 11.33
C ILE A 162 5.53 -14.08 11.44
N HIS A 163 5.90 -13.09 10.63
CA HIS A 163 7.24 -12.52 10.63
C HIS A 163 7.38 -11.46 11.73
N VAL A 164 7.88 -11.87 12.90
CA VAL A 164 8.20 -10.95 13.99
C VAL A 164 9.33 -10.02 13.57
N GLY A 165 9.13 -8.71 13.73
CA GLY A 165 10.10 -7.73 13.28
C GLY A 165 9.81 -6.32 13.77
N PRO A 166 10.47 -5.29 13.19
CA PRO A 166 10.31 -3.90 13.61
C PRO A 166 8.86 -3.39 13.52
N THR A 167 8.06 -3.94 12.60
CA THR A 167 6.65 -3.57 12.37
C THR A 167 5.67 -4.45 13.15
N ILE A 168 6.03 -5.71 13.39
CA ILE A 168 5.22 -6.74 14.07
C ILE A 168 5.88 -7.10 15.41
N LYS A 169 5.33 -6.55 16.50
CA LYS A 169 5.90 -6.65 17.86
C LYS A 169 4.99 -7.40 18.82
N GLY A 170 5.45 -7.58 20.07
CA GLY A 170 4.78 -8.36 21.11
C GLY A 170 3.28 -8.08 21.27
N GLY A 171 2.84 -6.82 21.23
CA GLY A 171 1.41 -6.51 21.34
C GLY A 171 0.54 -7.07 20.20
N TYR A 172 1.07 -7.18 18.97
CA TYR A 172 0.35 -7.84 17.86
C TYR A 172 0.32 -9.35 18.04
N ILE A 173 1.46 -9.95 18.42
CA ILE A 173 1.58 -11.39 18.69
C ILE A 173 0.67 -11.82 19.82
N HIS A 174 0.58 -11.04 20.89
CA HIS A 174 -0.29 -11.33 22.02
C HIS A 174 -1.76 -11.42 21.61
N ARG A 175 -2.23 -10.51 20.73
CA ARG A 175 -3.59 -10.56 20.19
C ARG A 175 -3.84 -11.80 19.33
N ILE A 176 -2.83 -12.27 18.58
CA ILE A 176 -2.94 -13.52 17.81
C ILE A 176 -3.05 -14.71 18.77
N VAL A 177 -2.16 -14.81 19.76
CA VAL A 177 -2.18 -15.88 20.76
C VAL A 177 -3.52 -15.93 21.49
N GLU A 178 -4.04 -14.77 21.91
CA GLU A 178 -5.35 -14.67 22.55
C GLU A 178 -6.48 -15.15 21.63
N ALA A 179 -6.44 -14.77 20.34
CA ALA A 179 -7.42 -15.22 19.36
C ALA A 179 -7.37 -16.74 19.13
N VAL A 180 -6.17 -17.32 19.05
CA VAL A 180 -5.94 -18.77 18.86
C VAL A 180 -6.38 -19.56 20.07
N ASN A 181 -6.01 -19.13 21.28
CA ASN A 181 -6.41 -19.81 22.51
C ASN A 181 -7.95 -19.86 22.66
N LYS A 182 -8.66 -18.82 22.19
CA LYS A 182 -10.13 -18.79 22.19
C LYS A 182 -10.78 -19.76 21.20
N LEU A 183 -10.03 -20.31 20.23
CA LEU A 183 -10.56 -21.31 19.30
C LEU A 183 -10.74 -22.67 19.95
N GLY A 184 -10.00 -22.96 21.02
CA GLY A 184 -10.04 -24.27 21.69
C GLY A 184 -9.66 -25.41 20.77
N ALA A 185 -8.75 -25.17 19.82
CA ALA A 185 -8.31 -26.20 18.88
C ALA A 185 -7.52 -27.31 19.59
N ASP A 186 -7.61 -28.53 19.07
CA ASP A 186 -6.92 -29.70 19.64
C ASP A 186 -5.40 -29.60 19.49
N VAL A 187 -4.93 -28.94 18.43
CA VAL A 187 -3.50 -28.66 18.20
C VAL A 187 -3.30 -27.32 17.47
N VAL A 188 -2.15 -26.69 17.72
CA VAL A 188 -1.67 -25.50 17.01
C VAL A 188 -0.49 -25.90 16.13
N ALA A 189 -0.48 -25.48 14.87
CA ALA A 189 0.54 -25.82 13.88
C ALA A 189 0.96 -24.62 13.03
#